data_AF-A0A401MFN5-F1
#
_entry.id   AF-A0A401MFN5-F1
#
_cell.length_a   1.000
_cell.length_b   1.000
_cell.length_c   1.000
_cell.angle_alpha   90.00
_cell.angle_beta   90.00
_cell.angle_gamma   90.00
#
_symmetry.space_group_name_H-M   'P 1'
#
loop_
_entity.id
_entity.type
_entity.pdbx_description
1 polymer ?
#
loop_
_entity_poly.entity_id
_entity_poly.type
_entity_poly.pdbx_seq_one_letter_code
_entity_poly.pdbx_strand_id
1 'polypeptide(L)'
;MIKNLRRASLAAALVVLPLLAPTPARAHDRAAETYTLPIAVAVDVLPLAAEVRNGYQRTSFKHWNAGQNPTDGCNTRAEVLISEAIDPPEILPGCKLSGGRWWSYYDAKWITAASALDVDHMVPLAEAWDSGASQWTAKRREAYANDLDARTSLIAVSAASNRSKADQDPAEWLPPAVDITCRYTSEWLATKLRWELTIDAVELEALTQLAEACTDTTVTYEPAP
;
A
#
# COMPACT_ATOMS: atom_id res chain seq x y z
N MET A 1 -53.73 71.82 47.37
CA MET A 1 -53.93 70.44 47.86
C MET A 1 -53.56 69.46 46.74
N ILE A 2 -52.40 68.81 46.90
CA ILE A 2 -52.14 67.38 46.65
C ILE A 2 -52.38 66.78 45.24
N LYS A 3 -51.37 66.00 44.80
CA LYS A 3 -51.31 64.93 43.77
C LYS A 3 -51.00 65.37 42.34
N ASN A 4 -50.10 64.74 41.58
CA ASN A 4 -49.19 63.61 41.82
C ASN A 4 -48.20 63.53 40.64
N LEU A 5 -46.91 63.37 40.93
CA LEU A 5 -45.91 62.93 39.97
C LEU A 5 -46.27 61.53 39.45
N ARG A 6 -46.33 61.34 38.13
CA ARG A 6 -46.24 60.00 37.51
C ARG A 6 -44.82 59.83 36.98
N ARG A 7 -44.07 58.95 37.65
CA ARG A 7 -42.76 58.45 37.20
C ARG A 7 -42.99 57.48 36.05
N ALA A 8 -42.36 57.75 34.90
CA ALA A 8 -42.30 56.81 33.79
C ALA A 8 -41.15 55.83 34.04
N SER A 9 -41.46 54.53 34.09
CA SER A 9 -40.47 53.46 34.20
C SER A 9 -40.00 53.07 32.80
N LEU A 10 -38.73 53.32 32.47
CA LEU A 10 -38.10 52.72 31.29
C LEU A 10 -37.75 51.26 31.58
N ALA A 11 -38.35 50.34 30.82
CA ALA A 11 -37.94 48.94 30.80
C ALA A 11 -36.72 48.78 29.88
N ALA A 12 -35.57 48.42 30.44
CA ALA A 12 -34.38 48.06 29.69
C ALA A 12 -34.51 46.60 29.21
N ALA A 13 -34.63 46.38 27.90
CA ALA A 13 -34.62 45.05 27.31
C ALA A 13 -33.17 44.54 27.21
N LEU A 14 -32.81 43.52 27.99
CA LEU A 14 -31.56 42.79 27.81
C LEU A 14 -31.66 41.95 26.53
N VAL A 15 -30.85 42.29 25.53
CA VAL A 15 -30.64 41.45 24.33
C VAL A 15 -29.61 40.38 24.69
N VAL A 16 -30.04 39.14 24.85
CA VAL A 16 -29.16 37.97 24.98
C VAL A 16 -28.72 37.57 23.57
N LEU A 17 -27.48 37.88 23.19
CA LEU A 17 -26.87 37.37 21.97
C LEU A 17 -26.45 35.91 22.18
N PRO A 18 -26.89 34.95 21.34
CA PRO A 18 -26.44 33.58 21.44
C PRO A 18 -24.99 33.51 20.97
N LEU A 19 -24.07 33.08 21.85
CA LEU A 19 -22.73 32.66 21.45
C LEU A 19 -22.87 31.37 20.63
N LEU A 20 -22.74 31.46 19.31
CA LEU A 20 -22.47 30.32 18.44
C LEU A 20 -21.05 29.83 18.73
N ALA A 21 -20.93 28.77 19.52
CA ALA A 21 -19.66 28.07 19.65
C ALA A 21 -19.27 27.50 18.27
N PRO A 22 -18.00 27.65 17.82
CA PRO A 22 -17.55 27.01 16.61
C PRO A 22 -17.65 25.49 16.79
N THR A 23 -18.44 24.85 15.93
CA THR A 23 -18.48 23.39 15.84
C THR A 23 -17.06 22.89 15.55
N PRO A 24 -16.54 21.88 16.29
CA PRO A 24 -15.27 21.28 15.90
C PRO A 24 -15.42 20.76 14.48
N ALA A 25 -14.53 21.20 13.59
CA ALA A 25 -14.43 20.65 12.26
C ALA A 25 -14.19 19.14 12.43
N ARG A 26 -15.21 18.33 12.09
CA ARG A 26 -14.99 16.92 11.85
C ARG A 26 -13.95 16.87 10.73
N ALA A 27 -12.74 16.42 11.07
CA ALA A 27 -11.86 15.86 10.06
C ALA A 27 -12.72 14.82 9.34
N HIS A 28 -13.09 15.11 8.10
CA HIS A 28 -13.71 14.09 7.27
C HIS A 28 -12.68 12.98 7.20
N ASP A 29 -13.00 11.82 7.80
CA ASP A 29 -12.54 10.54 7.29
C ASP A 29 -12.89 10.55 5.81
N ARG A 30 -11.95 10.99 4.96
CA ARG A 30 -12.00 10.63 3.56
C ARG A 30 -11.71 9.14 3.60
N ALA A 31 -12.76 8.32 3.57
CA ALA A 31 -12.62 6.97 3.09
C ALA A 31 -11.80 7.07 1.81
N ALA A 32 -10.61 6.47 1.81
CA ALA A 32 -9.70 6.61 0.71
C ALA A 32 -10.39 6.10 -0.55
N GLU A 33 -10.34 6.91 -1.61
CA GLU A 33 -11.06 6.60 -2.84
C GLU A 33 -10.35 5.44 -3.53
N THR A 34 -11.09 4.36 -3.79
CA THR A 34 -10.61 3.24 -4.59
C THR A 34 -10.82 3.54 -6.06
N TYR A 35 -9.74 3.47 -6.84
CA TYR A 35 -9.76 3.63 -8.29
C TYR A 35 -9.71 2.25 -8.96
N THR A 36 -10.41 2.09 -10.09
CA THR A 36 -10.31 0.90 -10.94
C THR A 36 -10.22 1.33 -12.39
N LEU A 37 -9.16 0.90 -13.06
CA LEU A 37 -8.83 1.28 -14.44
C LEU A 37 -8.70 0.01 -15.31
N PRO A 38 -9.07 0.05 -16.60
CA PRO A 38 -8.58 -0.93 -17.55
C PRO A 38 -7.04 -0.95 -17.55
N ILE A 39 -6.42 -2.12 -17.72
CA ILE A 39 -4.96 -2.25 -17.59
C ILE A 39 -4.18 -1.33 -18.54
N ALA A 40 -4.65 -1.15 -19.78
CA ALA A 40 -4.04 -0.22 -20.73
C ALA A 40 -4.05 1.24 -20.22
N VAL A 41 -5.15 1.67 -19.61
CA VAL A 41 -5.27 3.01 -19.03
C VAL A 41 -4.34 3.16 -17.82
N ALA A 42 -4.19 2.11 -17.02
CA ALA A 42 -3.29 2.14 -15.86
C ALA A 42 -1.82 2.31 -16.27
N VAL A 43 -1.39 1.72 -17.40
CA VAL A 43 -0.06 1.96 -17.98
C VAL A 43 0.08 3.41 -18.43
N ASP A 44 -0.89 3.93 -19.19
CA ASP A 44 -0.83 5.27 -19.81
C ASP A 44 -0.78 6.44 -18.81
N VAL A 45 -1.31 6.26 -17.59
CA VAL A 45 -1.37 7.32 -16.58
C VAL A 45 -0.15 7.36 -15.65
N LEU A 46 0.75 6.38 -15.73
CA LEU A 46 1.97 6.38 -14.93
C LEU A 46 2.97 7.42 -15.48
N PRO A 47 3.58 8.23 -14.60
CA PRO A 47 4.53 9.25 -15.04
C PRO A 47 5.83 8.60 -15.53
N LEU A 48 6.23 8.93 -16.76
CA LEU A 48 7.50 8.49 -17.34
C LEU A 48 8.68 9.28 -16.75
N ALA A 49 9.67 8.59 -16.17
CA ALA A 49 10.93 9.18 -15.72
C ALA A 49 12.07 8.16 -15.78
N ALA A 50 13.30 8.63 -15.94
CA ALA A 50 14.46 7.74 -15.86
C ALA A 50 14.72 7.32 -14.41
N GLU A 51 15.14 6.07 -14.23
CA GLU A 51 15.57 5.50 -12.95
C GLU A 51 16.79 6.21 -12.34
N VAL A 52 16.83 6.31 -11.01
CA VAL A 52 17.95 6.90 -10.26
C VAL A 52 18.39 6.02 -9.07
N ARG A 53 19.38 5.15 -9.31
CA ARG A 53 19.94 4.24 -8.29
C ARG A 53 20.85 4.90 -7.24
N ASN A 54 21.40 6.08 -7.54
CA ASN A 54 22.44 6.66 -6.70
C ASN A 54 21.96 6.84 -5.24
N GLY A 55 22.80 6.41 -4.29
CA GLY A 55 22.52 6.50 -2.86
C GLY A 55 21.58 5.42 -2.30
N TYR A 56 21.10 4.48 -3.13
CA TYR A 56 20.28 3.37 -2.63
C TYR A 56 21.03 2.56 -1.56
N GLN A 57 20.35 2.33 -0.45
CA GLN A 57 20.72 1.37 0.56
C GLN A 57 19.44 0.66 0.99
N ARG A 58 19.44 -0.67 1.03
CA ARG A 58 18.26 -1.44 1.45
C ARG A 58 17.77 -1.04 2.85
N THR A 59 18.69 -0.65 3.73
CA THR A 59 18.40 -0.15 5.10
C THR A 59 17.66 1.19 5.13
N SER A 60 17.58 1.93 4.02
CA SER A 60 16.75 3.13 3.89
C SER A 60 15.25 2.84 3.96
N PHE A 61 14.86 1.57 3.77
CA PHE A 61 13.51 1.04 3.92
C PHE A 61 13.48 0.17 5.17
N LYS A 62 13.09 0.73 6.32
CA LYS A 62 13.02 -0.04 7.57
C LYS A 62 11.92 -1.10 7.48
N HIS A 63 12.29 -2.37 7.50
CA HIS A 63 11.39 -3.52 7.57
C HIS A 63 12.10 -4.70 8.27
N TRP A 64 11.39 -5.62 8.92
CA TRP A 64 9.95 -5.62 9.17
C TRP A 64 9.63 -4.87 10.47
N ASN A 65 8.59 -4.01 10.46
CA ASN A 65 8.14 -3.31 11.67
C ASN A 65 7.24 -4.24 12.52
N ALA A 66 6.64 -3.69 13.58
CA ALA A 66 5.83 -4.47 14.53
C ALA A 66 4.42 -4.86 14.02
N GLY A 67 4.17 -4.74 12.71
CA GLY A 67 2.89 -5.12 12.12
C GLY A 67 1.73 -4.17 12.42
N GLN A 68 0.51 -4.64 12.17
CA GLN A 68 -0.74 -3.95 12.50
C GLN A 68 -0.99 -3.89 14.00
N ASN A 69 -0.62 -4.96 14.73
CA ASN A 69 -0.74 -5.01 16.18
C ASN A 69 0.62 -5.10 16.86
N PRO A 70 1.20 -3.97 17.33
CA PRO A 70 2.55 -3.94 17.89
C PRO A 70 2.73 -4.73 19.19
N THR A 71 1.66 -5.33 19.74
CA THR A 71 1.67 -6.03 21.03
C THR A 71 1.59 -7.55 20.94
N ASP A 72 1.29 -8.13 19.78
CA ASP A 72 1.20 -9.59 19.62
C ASP A 72 2.54 -10.25 19.24
N GLY A 73 3.54 -9.45 18.89
CA GLY A 73 4.87 -9.89 18.50
C GLY A 73 4.98 -10.36 17.05
N CYS A 74 3.90 -10.25 16.25
CA CYS A 74 3.94 -10.49 14.81
C CYS A 74 4.50 -9.26 14.10
N ASN A 75 5.65 -9.41 13.45
CA ASN A 75 6.09 -8.41 12.50
C ASN A 75 5.30 -8.53 11.20
N THR A 76 5.40 -7.51 10.34
CA THR A 76 4.72 -7.48 9.03
C THR A 76 4.93 -8.76 8.21
N ARG A 77 6.14 -9.35 8.21
CA ARG A 77 6.39 -10.61 7.51
C ARG A 77 5.52 -11.74 8.05
N ALA A 78 5.43 -11.87 9.36
CA ALA A 78 4.60 -12.90 9.99
C ALA A 78 3.12 -12.68 9.69
N GLU A 79 2.65 -11.42 9.67
CA GLU A 79 1.27 -11.08 9.32
C GLU A 79 0.94 -11.48 7.88
N VAL A 80 1.82 -11.19 6.91
CA VAL A 80 1.64 -11.66 5.52
C VAL A 80 1.54 -13.17 5.47
N LEU A 81 2.50 -13.88 6.09
CA LEU A 81 2.48 -15.35 6.11
C LEU A 81 1.21 -15.92 6.76
N ILE A 82 0.71 -15.32 7.84
CA ILE A 82 -0.54 -15.75 8.47
C ILE A 82 -1.71 -15.51 7.51
N SER A 83 -1.77 -14.33 6.88
CA SER A 83 -2.89 -13.91 6.04
C SER A 83 -3.01 -14.69 4.73
N GLU A 84 -1.89 -15.14 4.16
CA GLU A 84 -1.84 -15.83 2.87
C GLU A 84 -1.76 -17.36 3.00
N ALA A 85 -1.69 -17.88 4.22
CA ALA A 85 -1.73 -19.32 4.44
C ALA A 85 -3.08 -19.90 3.98
N ILE A 86 -3.03 -20.92 3.13
CA ILE A 86 -4.22 -21.69 2.73
C ILE A 86 -4.59 -22.68 3.82
N ASP A 87 -3.59 -23.40 4.37
CA ASP A 87 -3.74 -24.12 5.62
C ASP A 87 -3.04 -23.28 6.71
N PRO A 88 -3.76 -22.75 7.72
CA PRO A 88 -3.17 -21.86 8.70
C PRO A 88 -2.07 -22.55 9.53
N PRO A 89 -0.93 -21.88 9.80
CA PRO A 89 0.05 -22.35 10.77
C PRO A 89 -0.46 -22.18 12.20
N GLU A 90 0.11 -22.93 13.13
CA GLU A 90 0.00 -22.63 14.56
C GLU A 90 0.86 -21.38 14.89
N ILE A 91 0.29 -20.45 15.66
CA ILE A 91 0.97 -19.25 16.13
C ILE A 91 1.44 -19.49 17.58
N LEU A 92 2.74 -19.69 17.75
CA LEU A 92 3.39 -19.91 19.04
C LEU A 92 3.82 -18.58 19.69
N PRO A 93 4.24 -18.57 20.98
CA PRO A 93 4.69 -17.36 21.66
C PRO A 93 5.75 -16.58 20.88
N GLY A 94 5.60 -15.25 20.83
CA GLY A 94 6.46 -14.37 20.03
C GLY A 94 6.21 -14.48 18.52
N CYS A 95 4.99 -14.85 18.12
CA CYS A 95 4.55 -15.03 16.73
C CYS A 95 5.44 -15.98 15.90
N LYS A 96 5.92 -17.06 16.53
CA LYS A 96 6.63 -18.12 15.81
C LYS A 96 5.63 -19.03 15.11
N LEU A 97 5.71 -19.11 13.79
CA LEU A 97 4.83 -19.94 12.97
C LEU A 97 5.34 -21.39 12.92
N SER A 98 4.43 -22.35 13.11
CA SER A 98 4.71 -23.79 13.01
C SER A 98 3.68 -24.49 12.11
N GLY A 99 4.15 -25.32 11.16
CA GLY A 99 3.28 -25.91 10.15
C GLY A 99 2.78 -24.90 9.13
N GLY A 100 1.58 -25.14 8.61
CA GLY A 100 0.93 -24.32 7.58
C GLY A 100 1.22 -24.77 6.15
N ARG A 101 0.48 -24.20 5.20
CA ARG A 101 0.68 -24.44 3.76
C ARG A 101 0.30 -23.19 2.96
N TRP A 102 1.19 -22.82 2.04
CA TRP A 102 1.09 -21.65 1.19
C TRP A 102 1.19 -22.04 -0.28
N TRP A 103 0.56 -21.24 -1.14
CA TRP A 103 0.70 -21.33 -2.58
C TRP A 103 1.56 -20.18 -3.09
N SER A 104 2.79 -20.48 -3.50
CA SER A 104 3.65 -19.53 -4.20
C SER A 104 3.15 -19.37 -5.62
N TYR A 105 2.41 -18.30 -5.88
CA TYR A 105 1.74 -18.14 -7.16
C TYR A 105 2.72 -17.80 -8.29
N TYR A 106 3.89 -17.21 -8.01
CA TYR A 106 4.90 -16.91 -9.03
C TYR A 106 5.41 -18.14 -9.78
N ASP A 107 5.52 -19.28 -9.11
CA ASP A 107 6.08 -20.51 -9.67
C ASP A 107 5.17 -21.73 -9.52
N ALA A 108 3.91 -21.51 -9.14
CA ALA A 108 2.86 -22.51 -8.96
C ALA A 108 3.29 -23.68 -8.04
N LYS A 109 3.88 -23.36 -6.87
CA LYS A 109 4.35 -24.36 -5.91
C LYS A 109 3.66 -24.28 -4.56
N TRP A 110 3.31 -25.46 -4.04
CA TRP A 110 2.96 -25.63 -2.64
C TRP A 110 4.21 -25.59 -1.76
N ILE A 111 4.17 -24.74 -0.73
CA ILE A 111 5.23 -24.62 0.27
C ILE A 111 4.63 -24.90 1.65
N THR A 112 5.28 -25.75 2.44
CA THR A 112 4.82 -26.14 3.79
C THR A 112 5.77 -25.68 4.90
N ALA A 113 6.94 -25.16 4.53
CA ALA A 113 7.89 -24.59 5.46
C ALA A 113 7.89 -23.07 5.33
N ALA A 114 7.47 -22.36 6.39
CA ALA A 114 7.49 -20.90 6.44
C ALA A 114 8.89 -20.28 6.20
N SER A 115 9.96 -21.05 6.42
CA SER A 115 11.35 -20.65 6.14
C SER A 115 11.75 -20.76 4.67
N ALA A 116 10.97 -21.46 3.84
CA ALA A 116 11.16 -21.57 2.40
C ALA A 116 10.39 -20.49 1.62
N LEU A 117 9.65 -19.64 2.33
CA LEU A 117 8.97 -18.47 1.79
C LEU A 117 9.77 -17.20 2.08
N ASP A 118 9.86 -16.35 1.07
CA ASP A 118 10.16 -14.94 1.25
C ASP A 118 8.86 -14.14 1.10
N VAL A 119 8.76 -13.00 1.79
CA VAL A 119 7.72 -12.00 1.50
C VAL A 119 8.34 -11.01 0.52
N ASP A 120 7.83 -11.02 -0.70
CA ASP A 120 8.24 -10.12 -1.77
C ASP A 120 7.52 -8.77 -1.64
N HIS A 121 8.20 -7.70 -2.04
CA HIS A 121 7.59 -6.42 -2.34
C HIS A 121 7.23 -6.44 -3.81
N MET A 122 5.93 -6.32 -4.16
CA MET A 122 5.48 -6.46 -5.56
C MET A 122 6.32 -5.60 -6.51
N VAL A 123 6.52 -4.34 -6.17
CA VAL A 123 7.62 -3.54 -6.71
C VAL A 123 8.81 -3.62 -5.73
N PRO A 124 10.01 -4.11 -6.14
CA PRO A 124 11.14 -4.27 -5.24
C PRO A 124 11.57 -2.95 -4.58
N LEU A 125 12.17 -3.01 -3.39
CA LEU A 125 12.62 -1.81 -2.66
C LEU A 125 13.64 -0.95 -3.43
N ALA A 126 14.51 -1.60 -4.21
CA ALA A 126 15.49 -0.89 -5.06
C ALA A 126 14.80 -0.25 -6.26
N GLU A 127 13.90 -0.97 -6.91
CA GLU A 127 13.08 -0.43 -8.00
C GLU A 127 12.22 0.76 -7.54
N ALA A 128 11.58 0.66 -6.37
CA ALA A 128 10.85 1.78 -5.80
C ALA A 128 11.74 3.01 -5.57
N TRP A 129 12.99 2.81 -5.14
CA TRP A 129 13.96 3.89 -4.96
C TRP A 129 14.26 4.60 -6.28
N ASP A 130 14.51 3.81 -7.31
CA ASP A 130 14.83 4.26 -8.66
C ASP A 130 13.67 5.03 -9.29
N SER A 131 12.45 4.56 -9.00
CA SER A 131 11.17 5.13 -9.44
C SER A 131 10.62 6.25 -8.54
N GLY A 132 11.48 6.87 -7.72
CA GLY A 132 11.17 8.13 -7.01
C GLY A 132 11.13 8.05 -5.48
N ALA A 133 11.15 6.85 -4.87
CA ALA A 133 11.17 6.72 -3.41
C ALA A 133 12.47 7.21 -2.76
N SER A 134 13.51 7.47 -3.57
CA SER A 134 14.72 8.19 -3.15
C SER A 134 14.41 9.57 -2.55
N GLN A 135 13.35 10.24 -3.02
CA GLN A 135 12.92 11.56 -2.55
C GLN A 135 11.98 11.51 -1.34
N TRP A 136 11.51 10.32 -0.97
CA TRP A 136 10.59 10.19 0.15
C TRP A 136 11.27 10.45 1.49
N THR A 137 10.46 10.79 2.48
CA THR A 137 10.91 10.75 3.87
C THR A 137 11.19 9.30 4.29
N ALA A 138 12.05 9.11 5.30
CA ALA A 138 12.28 7.78 5.87
C ALA A 138 10.99 7.12 6.36
N LYS A 139 10.04 7.90 6.89
CA LYS A 139 8.73 7.41 7.35
C LYS A 139 7.89 6.87 6.18
N ARG A 140 7.85 7.55 5.02
CA ARG A 140 7.10 7.06 3.85
C ARG A 140 7.74 5.81 3.25
N ARG A 141 9.07 5.70 3.24
CA ARG A 141 9.75 4.44 2.88
C ARG A 141 9.47 3.30 3.85
N GLU A 142 9.42 3.56 5.16
CA GLU A 142 9.01 2.55 6.15
C GLU A 142 7.55 2.13 5.95
N ALA A 143 6.65 3.06 5.62
CA ALA A 143 5.26 2.74 5.29
C ALA A 143 5.17 1.83 4.05
N TYR A 144 5.87 2.17 2.96
CA TYR A 144 5.95 1.35 1.76
C TYR A 144 6.47 -0.07 2.04
N ALA A 145 7.57 -0.16 2.79
CA ALA A 145 8.22 -1.44 3.07
C ALA A 145 7.40 -2.37 3.96
N ASN A 146 6.34 -1.85 4.60
CA ASN A 146 5.46 -2.61 5.49
C ASN A 146 3.97 -2.41 5.15
N ASP A 147 3.65 -2.10 3.89
CA ASP A 147 2.28 -1.82 3.45
C ASP A 147 1.42 -3.08 3.49
N LEU A 148 0.49 -3.12 4.44
CA LEU A 148 -0.50 -4.19 4.63
C LEU A 148 -1.92 -3.76 4.27
N ASP A 149 -2.09 -2.49 3.88
CA ASP A 149 -3.40 -1.92 3.55
C ASP A 149 -3.83 -2.33 2.12
N ALA A 150 -2.86 -2.72 1.27
CA ALA A 150 -3.10 -3.36 -0.01
C ALA A 150 -2.54 -4.79 -0.05
N ARG A 151 -3.41 -5.78 -0.32
CA ARG A 151 -3.02 -7.19 -0.44
C ARG A 151 -1.99 -7.47 -1.54
N THR A 152 -1.83 -6.56 -2.49
CA THR A 152 -0.88 -6.68 -3.59
C THR A 152 0.50 -6.16 -3.25
N SER A 153 0.68 -5.43 -2.13
CA SER A 153 1.96 -4.79 -1.80
C SER A 153 3.02 -5.78 -1.32
N LEU A 154 2.61 -6.76 -0.51
CA LEU A 154 3.49 -7.77 0.09
C LEU A 154 2.91 -9.16 -0.10
N ILE A 155 3.71 -10.08 -0.66
CA ILE A 155 3.22 -11.39 -1.11
C ILE A 155 4.19 -12.49 -0.66
N ALA A 156 3.65 -13.56 -0.07
CA ALA A 156 4.40 -14.77 0.26
C ALA A 156 4.62 -15.62 -0.99
N VAL A 157 5.87 -15.72 -1.42
CA VAL A 157 6.28 -16.52 -2.57
C VAL A 157 7.46 -17.41 -2.20
N SER A 158 7.78 -18.39 -3.07
CA SER A 158 8.94 -19.24 -2.85
C SER A 158 10.20 -18.39 -2.81
N ALA A 159 11.11 -18.71 -1.89
CA ALA A 159 12.39 -18.01 -1.80
C ALA A 159 13.18 -18.07 -3.12
N ALA A 160 12.99 -19.13 -3.91
CA ALA A 160 13.62 -19.26 -5.22
C ALA A 160 13.08 -18.25 -6.24
N SER A 161 11.76 -18.09 -6.36
CA SER A 161 11.18 -17.14 -7.31
C SER A 161 11.48 -15.70 -6.91
N ASN A 162 11.38 -15.34 -5.63
CA ASN A 162 11.71 -13.98 -5.18
C ASN A 162 13.17 -13.61 -5.43
N ARG A 163 14.10 -14.53 -5.15
CA ARG A 163 15.53 -14.28 -5.38
C ARG A 163 15.90 -14.26 -6.86
N SER A 164 15.12 -14.94 -7.70
CA SER A 164 15.24 -14.82 -9.15
C SER A 164 14.75 -13.47 -9.66
N LYS A 165 13.71 -12.89 -9.04
CA LYS A 165 13.20 -11.55 -9.35
C LYS A 165 14.17 -10.45 -8.91
N ALA A 166 14.76 -10.59 -7.72
CA ALA A 166 15.71 -9.62 -7.16
C ALA A 166 15.14 -8.18 -7.18
N ASP A 167 15.83 -7.23 -7.83
CA ASP A 167 15.41 -5.85 -8.04
C ASP A 167 14.91 -5.55 -9.46
N GLN A 168 14.62 -6.59 -10.24
CA GLN A 168 14.22 -6.49 -11.64
C GLN A 168 12.77 -6.03 -11.79
N ASP A 169 12.53 -5.25 -12.84
CA ASP A 169 11.22 -4.79 -13.29
C ASP A 169 10.56 -5.83 -14.23
N PRO A 170 9.32 -5.59 -14.71
CA PRO A 170 8.64 -6.45 -15.68
C PRO A 170 9.31 -6.56 -17.05
N ALA A 171 10.22 -5.66 -17.42
CA ALA A 171 10.99 -5.80 -18.66
C ALA A 171 12.11 -6.84 -18.53
N GLU A 172 12.66 -6.99 -17.35
CA GLU A 172 13.76 -7.90 -17.06
C GLU A 172 13.33 -9.25 -16.46
N TRP A 173 12.22 -9.26 -15.71
CA TRP A 173 11.74 -10.44 -15.02
C TRP A 173 10.21 -10.55 -15.04
N LEU A 174 9.72 -11.74 -15.38
CA LEU A 174 8.33 -12.14 -15.20
C LEU A 174 8.26 -13.44 -14.41
N PRO A 175 7.15 -13.67 -13.67
CA PRO A 175 6.97 -14.91 -12.96
C PRO A 175 7.05 -16.14 -13.88
N PRO A 176 7.71 -17.24 -13.45
CA PRO A 176 7.79 -18.47 -14.22
C PRO A 176 6.43 -19.11 -14.55
N ALA A 177 5.42 -18.93 -13.70
CA ALA A 177 4.06 -19.34 -13.99
C ALA A 177 3.43 -18.34 -14.98
N VAL A 178 3.24 -18.76 -16.23
CA VAL A 178 2.75 -17.87 -17.30
C VAL A 178 1.27 -17.53 -17.18
N ASP A 179 0.49 -18.36 -16.49
CA ASP A 179 -0.95 -18.15 -16.28
C ASP A 179 -1.25 -16.99 -15.34
N ILE A 180 -0.27 -16.55 -14.54
CA ILE A 180 -0.42 -15.43 -13.61
C ILE A 180 0.13 -14.11 -14.15
N THR A 181 0.64 -14.06 -15.39
CA THR A 181 1.24 -12.85 -15.98
C THR A 181 0.30 -11.64 -15.89
N CYS A 182 -0.97 -11.75 -16.30
CA CYS A 182 -1.91 -10.63 -16.22
C CYS A 182 -2.19 -10.17 -14.79
N ARG A 183 -2.22 -11.11 -13.84
CA ARG A 183 -2.34 -10.79 -12.41
C ARG A 183 -1.12 -10.00 -11.95
N TYR A 184 0.09 -10.50 -12.23
CA TYR A 184 1.33 -9.84 -11.86
C TYR A 184 1.43 -8.43 -12.43
N THR A 185 1.16 -8.25 -13.73
CA THR A 185 1.15 -6.94 -14.40
C THR A 185 0.15 -5.98 -13.74
N SER A 186 -1.06 -6.47 -13.41
CA SER A 186 -2.06 -5.65 -12.73
C SER A 186 -1.63 -5.24 -11.32
N GLU A 187 -1.10 -6.18 -10.54
CA GLU A 187 -0.61 -5.92 -9.18
C GLU A 187 0.60 -4.95 -9.19
N TRP A 188 1.50 -5.09 -10.15
CA TRP A 188 2.63 -4.18 -10.37
C TRP A 188 2.16 -2.74 -10.63
N LEU A 189 1.26 -2.56 -11.59
CA LEU A 189 0.66 -1.25 -11.92
C LEU A 189 -0.11 -0.67 -10.73
N ALA A 190 -0.88 -1.50 -10.02
CA ALA A 190 -1.59 -1.07 -8.82
C ALA A 190 -0.63 -0.54 -7.74
N THR A 191 0.49 -1.22 -7.51
CA THR A 191 1.51 -0.78 -6.55
C THR A 191 2.18 0.52 -7.00
N LYS A 192 2.55 0.68 -8.27
CA LYS A 192 3.13 1.93 -8.77
C LYS A 192 2.16 3.11 -8.65
N LEU A 193 0.88 2.91 -9.02
CA LEU A 193 -0.16 3.94 -8.91
C LEU A 193 -0.48 4.30 -7.45
N ARG A 194 -0.59 3.31 -6.57
CA ARG A 194 -0.82 3.51 -5.13
C ARG A 194 0.25 4.40 -4.51
N TRP A 195 1.51 4.21 -4.90
CA TRP A 195 2.63 4.90 -4.26
C TRP A 195 3.18 6.10 -5.04
N GLU A 196 2.56 6.44 -6.17
CA GLU A 196 2.99 7.53 -7.07
C GLU A 196 4.44 7.32 -7.56
N LEU A 197 4.77 6.07 -7.90
CA LEU A 197 6.05 5.72 -8.51
C LEU A 197 6.03 6.01 -10.01
N THR A 198 7.19 6.37 -10.56
CA THR A 198 7.37 6.52 -12.01
C THR A 198 7.60 5.18 -12.69
N ILE A 199 7.53 5.18 -14.01
CA ILE A 199 8.01 4.09 -14.87
C ILE A 199 9.11 4.61 -15.78
N ASP A 200 10.07 3.77 -16.15
CA ASP A 200 11.05 4.12 -17.18
C ASP A 200 10.55 3.69 -18.58
N ALA A 201 11.33 4.02 -19.61
CA ALA A 201 10.93 3.79 -21.00
C ALA A 201 10.91 2.30 -21.39
N VAL A 202 11.83 1.50 -20.86
CA VAL A 202 11.93 0.06 -21.13
C VAL A 202 10.81 -0.67 -20.41
N GLU A 203 10.59 -0.33 -19.14
CA GLU A 203 9.46 -0.83 -18.37
C GLU A 203 8.11 -0.49 -19.02
N LEU A 204 7.92 0.76 -19.45
CA LEU A 204 6.71 1.20 -20.15
C LEU A 204 6.45 0.34 -21.40
N GLU A 205 7.46 0.14 -22.23
CA GLU A 205 7.33 -0.70 -23.44
C GLU A 205 6.90 -2.12 -23.10
N ALA A 206 7.52 -2.74 -22.09
CA ALA A 206 7.16 -4.09 -21.64
C ALA A 206 5.73 -4.14 -21.08
N LEU A 207 5.35 -3.20 -20.22
CA LEU A 207 4.02 -3.12 -19.62
C LEU A 207 2.93 -2.86 -20.66
N THR A 208 3.19 -2.05 -21.69
CA THR A 208 2.27 -1.85 -22.82
C THR A 208 2.03 -3.18 -23.56
N GLN A 209 3.09 -3.92 -23.90
CA GLN A 209 2.96 -5.23 -24.57
C GLN A 209 2.20 -6.24 -23.72
N LEU A 210 2.46 -6.28 -22.41
CA LEU A 210 1.73 -7.13 -21.47
C LEU A 210 0.25 -6.74 -21.38
N ALA A 211 -0.06 -5.44 -21.35
CA ALA A 211 -1.43 -4.95 -21.31
C ALA A 211 -2.25 -5.35 -22.55
N GLU A 212 -1.64 -5.38 -23.74
CA GLU A 212 -2.27 -5.87 -24.98
C GLU A 212 -2.68 -7.34 -24.90
N ALA A 213 -1.94 -8.16 -24.16
CA ALA A 213 -2.26 -9.57 -23.93
C ALA A 213 -3.27 -9.80 -22.80
N CYS A 214 -3.60 -8.76 -22.03
CA CYS A 214 -4.38 -8.82 -20.80
C CYS A 214 -5.64 -7.94 -20.82
N THR A 215 -6.29 -7.80 -21.98
CA THR A 215 -7.34 -6.78 -22.24
C THR A 215 -8.54 -6.79 -21.30
N ASP A 216 -8.89 -7.95 -20.72
CA ASP A 216 -10.01 -8.07 -19.76
C ASP A 216 -9.59 -7.81 -18.31
N THR A 217 -8.33 -7.43 -18.09
CA THR A 217 -7.76 -7.17 -16.76
C THR A 217 -7.97 -5.73 -16.35
N THR A 218 -8.37 -5.53 -15.10
CA THR A 218 -8.42 -4.21 -14.46
C THR A 218 -7.33 -4.08 -13.40
N VAL A 219 -6.91 -2.85 -13.16
CA VAL A 219 -6.00 -2.44 -12.09
C VAL A 219 -6.80 -1.68 -11.05
N THR A 220 -6.83 -2.18 -9.83
CA THR A 220 -7.55 -1.57 -8.70
C THR A 220 -6.54 -1.14 -7.64
N TYR A 221 -6.61 0.12 -7.22
CA TYR A 221 -5.73 0.65 -6.19
C TYR A 221 -6.40 1.73 -5.35
N GLU A 222 -5.85 1.95 -4.18
CA GLU A 222 -6.15 3.07 -3.30
C GLU A 222 -4.85 3.85 -3.12
N PRO A 223 -4.80 5.19 -3.22
CA PRO A 223 -3.58 5.94 -2.99
C PRO A 223 -3.04 5.74 -1.57
N ALA A 224 -1.74 5.56 -1.43
CA ALA A 224 -1.07 5.45 -0.15
C ALA A 224 -1.00 6.82 0.55
N PRO A 225 -1.08 6.85 1.90
CA PRO A 225 -1.04 8.08 2.69
C PRO A 225 0.32 8.82 2.68
#